data_AF-A0A924X9L8-F1
#
_entry.id   AF-A0A924X9L8-F1
#
_cell.length_a   1.000
_cell.length_b   1.000
_cell.length_c   1.000
_cell.angle_alpha   90.00
_cell.angle_beta   90.00
_cell.angle_gamma   90.00
#
_symmetry.space_group_name_H-M   'P 1'
#
loop_
_entity.id
_entity.type
_entity.pdbx_description
1 polymer ?
#
loop_
_entity_poly.entity_id
_entity_poly.type
_entity_poly.pdbx_seq_one_letter_code
_entity_poly.pdbx_strand_id
1 'polypeptide(L)'
;MQSTAYFSAEIGFSVDIPTYSGGLGVLAGDHLKAAADAGLPIVGVTLLYREGYFRQHLGHDGWQSESYPAFMPSPLLKRLPQRTDIKLYNRRVYVDIWTIEIVGFTGKKIPLLLLDTDVPDNAPEDRSITHRLY
;
A
#
# COMPACT_ATOMS: atom_id res chain seq x y z
N MET A 1 7.90 3.78 25.97
CA MET A 1 8.60 3.69 24.68
C MET A 1 7.83 4.52 23.68
N GLN A 2 8.53 5.27 22.81
CA GLN A 2 7.91 6.06 21.77
C GLN A 2 7.70 5.16 20.54
N SER A 3 6.50 5.16 19.97
CA SER A 3 6.18 4.43 18.74
C SER A 3 6.36 5.34 17.54
N THR A 4 6.93 4.81 16.45
CA THR A 4 7.19 5.55 15.20
C THR A 4 6.24 5.11 14.11
N ALA A 5 5.66 6.05 13.37
CA ALA A 5 4.90 5.77 12.15
C ALA A 5 5.75 6.15 10.93
N TYR A 6 5.98 5.19 10.04
CA TYR A 6 6.76 5.36 8.81
C TYR A 6 5.81 5.51 7.63
N PHE A 7 5.63 6.75 7.16
CA PHE A 7 4.80 7.07 6.01
C PHE A 7 5.62 7.04 4.74
N SER A 8 5.13 6.32 3.73
CA SER A 8 5.66 6.38 2.37
C SER A 8 4.52 6.25 1.38
N ALA A 9 4.65 6.89 0.21
CA ALA A 9 3.72 6.68 -0.90
C ALA A 9 3.86 5.26 -1.49
N GLU A 10 5.01 4.62 -1.29
CA GLU A 10 5.33 3.29 -1.79
C GLU A 10 6.00 2.45 -0.72
N ILE A 11 5.63 1.18 -0.62
CA ILE A 11 6.32 0.18 0.21
C ILE A 11 6.37 -1.12 -0.58
N GLY A 12 7.57 -1.51 -1.01
CA GLY A 12 7.84 -2.73 -1.76
C GLY A 12 8.42 -3.80 -0.84
N PHE A 13 7.56 -4.62 -0.25
CA PHE A 13 7.99 -5.69 0.67
C PHE A 13 7.62 -7.10 0.20
N SER A 14 6.63 -7.21 -0.69
CA SER A 14 6.16 -8.44 -1.35
C SER A 14 5.83 -8.15 -2.82
N VAL A 15 6.03 -9.15 -3.69
CA VAL A 15 5.68 -9.07 -5.11
C VAL A 15 4.17 -9.20 -5.36
N ASP A 16 3.43 -9.78 -4.41
CA ASP A 16 1.99 -10.01 -4.53
C ASP A 16 1.15 -8.77 -4.20
N ILE A 17 1.78 -7.71 -3.67
CA ILE A 17 1.09 -6.50 -3.21
C ILE A 17 1.62 -5.32 -4.03
N PRO A 18 0.81 -4.75 -4.94
CA PRO A 18 1.29 -3.80 -5.93
C PRO A 18 1.38 -2.37 -5.36
N THR A 19 2.24 -2.18 -4.35
CA THR A 19 2.37 -0.92 -3.61
C THR A 19 3.70 -0.21 -3.83
N TYR A 20 4.42 -0.52 -4.92
CA TYR A 20 5.65 0.17 -5.31
C TYR A 20 5.89 0.10 -6.82
N SER A 21 6.69 1.04 -7.33
CA SER A 21 7.13 1.12 -8.72
C SER A 21 8.64 1.19 -8.88
N GLY A 22 9.38 1.55 -7.82
CA GLY A 22 10.83 1.70 -7.91
C GLY A 22 11.59 1.77 -6.58
N GLY A 23 12.72 2.48 -6.61
CA GLY A 23 13.71 2.49 -5.52
C GLY A 23 13.19 3.04 -4.19
N LEU A 24 12.24 3.99 -4.21
CA LEU A 24 11.61 4.49 -2.99
C LEU A 24 10.89 3.37 -2.22
N GLY A 25 10.04 2.62 -2.92
CA GLY A 25 9.31 1.52 -2.31
C GLY A 25 10.21 0.39 -1.85
N VAL A 26 11.25 0.03 -2.63
CA VAL A 26 12.24 -0.97 -2.22
C VAL A 26 12.94 -0.55 -0.93
N LEU A 27 13.44 0.69 -0.87
CA LEU A 27 14.10 1.21 0.33
C LEU A 27 13.17 1.22 1.54
N ALA A 28 11.92 1.67 1.36
CA ALA A 28 10.94 1.68 2.44
C ALA A 28 10.63 0.27 2.95
N GLY A 29 10.50 -0.71 2.05
CA GLY A 29 10.31 -2.11 2.40
C GLY A 29 11.49 -2.72 3.17
N ASP A 30 12.72 -2.49 2.69
CA ASP A 30 13.93 -2.97 3.35
C ASP A 30 14.14 -2.33 4.72
N HIS A 31 13.86 -1.03 4.85
CA HIS A 31 13.94 -0.34 6.11
C HIS A 31 12.96 -0.90 7.14
N LEU A 32 11.72 -1.19 6.72
CA LEU A 32 10.71 -1.81 7.57
C LEU A 32 11.10 -3.25 7.95
N LYS A 33 11.64 -4.05 7.03
CA LYS A 33 12.16 -5.39 7.37
C LYS A 33 13.31 -5.33 8.38
N ALA A 34 14.28 -4.43 8.19
CA ALA A 34 15.38 -4.24 9.13
C ALA A 34 14.88 -3.77 10.52
N ALA A 35 13.89 -2.89 10.56
CA ALA A 35 13.28 -2.44 11.81
C ALA A 35 12.52 -3.58 12.52
N ALA A 36 11.86 -4.46 11.76
CA ALA A 36 11.25 -5.67 12.30
C ALA A 36 12.32 -6.58 12.94
N ASP A 37 13.45 -6.80 12.26
CA ASP A 37 14.55 -7.61 12.79
C ASP A 37 15.15 -7.06 14.09
N ALA A 38 15.33 -5.75 14.15
CA ALA A 38 15.76 -5.07 15.36
C ALA A 38 14.68 -5.11 16.47
N GLY A 39 13.41 -5.40 16.15
CA GLY A 39 12.29 -5.36 17.09
C GLY A 39 11.92 -3.95 17.53
N LEU A 40 12.05 -2.99 16.61
CA LEU A 40 11.72 -1.59 16.89
C LEU A 40 10.19 -1.38 16.89
N PRO A 41 9.66 -0.49 17.76
CA PRO A 41 8.25 -0.20 17.83
C PRO A 41 7.81 0.74 16.68
N ILE A 42 7.75 0.21 15.46
CA ILE A 42 7.42 0.95 14.24
C ILE A 42 6.17 0.38 13.55
N VAL A 43 5.41 1.25 12.89
CA VAL A 43 4.27 0.90 12.02
C VAL A 43 4.50 1.50 10.64
N GLY A 44 4.42 0.69 9.59
CA GLY A 44 4.42 1.19 8.21
C GLY A 44 3.05 1.70 7.81
N VAL A 45 2.98 2.79 7.03
CA VAL A 45 1.74 3.33 6.48
C VAL A 45 1.95 3.69 5.00
N THR A 46 1.08 3.15 4.14
CA THR A 46 1.03 3.44 2.70
C THR A 46 -0.41 3.46 2.19
N LEU A 47 -0.61 3.76 0.92
CA LEU A 47 -1.89 3.64 0.23
C LEU A 47 -2.08 2.22 -0.34
N LEU A 48 -3.33 1.76 -0.37
CA LEU A 48 -3.71 0.52 -1.04
C LEU A 48 -4.06 0.81 -2.50
N TYR A 49 -3.07 0.69 -3.40
CA TYR A 49 -3.33 0.86 -4.83
C TYR A 49 -4.08 -0.35 -5.41
N ARG A 50 -5.28 -0.12 -5.94
CA ARG A 50 -6.13 -1.16 -6.54
C ARG A 50 -5.64 -1.65 -7.89
N GLU A 51 -4.73 -0.95 -8.57
CA GLU A 51 -4.23 -1.30 -9.91
C GLU A 51 -2.69 -1.30 -9.99
N GLY A 52 -2.01 -0.91 -8.90
CA GLY A 52 -0.56 -0.77 -8.88
C GLY A 52 -0.05 0.33 -9.80
N TYR A 53 1.20 0.19 -10.26
CA TYR A 53 1.83 1.09 -11.24
C TYR A 53 1.34 0.75 -12.66
N PHE A 54 1.87 -0.30 -13.26
CA PHE A 54 1.31 -0.98 -14.42
C PHE A 54 2.02 -2.32 -14.61
N ARG A 55 1.45 -3.21 -15.42
CA ARG A 55 2.14 -4.40 -15.93
C ARG A 55 2.62 -4.14 -17.35
N GLN A 56 3.94 -4.21 -17.53
CA GLN A 56 4.59 -4.03 -18.82
C GLN A 56 4.42 -5.30 -19.68
N HIS A 57 4.07 -5.10 -20.94
CA HIS A 57 4.11 -6.11 -22.00
C HIS A 57 4.99 -5.62 -23.13
N LEU A 58 5.82 -6.50 -23.69
CA LEU A 58 6.68 -6.19 -24.81
C LEU A 58 6.26 -7.02 -26.02
N GLY A 59 5.83 -6.35 -27.09
CA GLY A 59 5.48 -6.99 -28.36
C GLY A 59 6.71 -7.57 -29.06
N HIS A 60 6.48 -8.45 -30.05
CA HIS A 60 7.55 -9.01 -30.88
C HIS A 60 8.31 -7.95 -31.70
N ASP A 61 7.68 -6.79 -31.90
CA ASP A 61 8.22 -5.60 -32.54
C ASP A 61 8.98 -4.67 -31.57
N GLY A 62 9.08 -5.04 -30.29
CA GLY A 62 9.73 -4.24 -29.26
C GLY A 62 8.88 -3.08 -28.74
N TRP A 63 7.62 -2.96 -29.15
CA TRP A 63 6.72 -1.94 -28.61
C TRP A 63 6.19 -2.34 -27.24
N GLN A 64 6.21 -1.37 -26.31
CA GLN A 64 5.63 -1.54 -24.99
C GLN A 64 4.12 -1.27 -25.02
N SER A 65 3.37 -2.07 -24.27
CA SER A 65 2.00 -1.78 -23.87
C SER A 65 1.79 -2.05 -22.39
N GLU A 66 0.79 -1.40 -21.79
CA GLU A 66 0.49 -1.51 -20.37
C GLU A 66 -0.86 -2.19 -20.11
N SER A 67 -0.95 -2.93 -19.00
CA SER A 67 -2.23 -3.27 -18.39
C SER A 67 -2.26 -2.92 -16.91
N TYR A 68 -3.47 -2.73 -16.39
CA TYR A 68 -3.75 -2.30 -15.01
C TYR A 68 -4.65 -3.34 -14.35
N PRO A 69 -4.12 -4.52 -13.99
CA PRO A 69 -4.92 -5.56 -13.38
C PRO A 69 -5.41 -5.13 -12.00
N ALA A 70 -6.70 -5.33 -11.73
CA ALA A 70 -7.27 -5.06 -10.42
C ALA A 70 -6.67 -5.99 -9.35
N PHE A 71 -6.22 -5.41 -8.25
CA PHE A 71 -5.75 -6.07 -7.05
C PHE A 71 -6.92 -6.33 -6.10
N MET A 72 -7.07 -7.60 -5.72
CA MET A 72 -8.04 -8.03 -4.72
C MET A 72 -7.34 -8.15 -3.37
N PRO A 73 -7.62 -7.27 -2.39
CA PRO A 73 -6.93 -7.27 -1.10
C PRO A 73 -7.12 -8.57 -0.32
N SER A 74 -8.33 -9.13 -0.34
CA SER A 74 -8.64 -10.40 0.33
C SER A 74 -8.24 -11.59 -0.57
N PRO A 75 -7.61 -12.65 -0.02
CA PRO A 75 -7.36 -12.91 1.40
C PRO A 75 -5.99 -12.43 1.92
N LEU A 76 -5.17 -11.78 1.08
CA LEU A 76 -3.79 -11.40 1.41
C LEU A 76 -3.71 -10.37 2.55
N LEU A 77 -4.63 -9.42 2.55
CA LEU A 77 -4.73 -8.33 3.51
C LEU A 77 -5.96 -8.53 4.40
N LYS A 78 -5.83 -8.18 5.68
CA LYS A 78 -6.94 -8.17 6.62
C LYS A 78 -7.54 -6.76 6.70
N ARG A 79 -8.84 -6.64 6.44
CA ARG A 79 -9.56 -5.39 6.69
C ARG A 79 -9.72 -5.18 8.20
N LEU A 80 -9.38 -3.99 8.67
CA LEU A 80 -9.60 -3.58 10.05
C LEU A 80 -11.01 -2.99 10.22
N PRO A 81 -11.64 -3.13 11.39
CA PRO A 81 -12.93 -2.49 11.66
C PRO A 81 -12.82 -0.97 11.79
N GLN A 82 -11.61 -0.46 12.03
CA GLN A 82 -11.33 0.97 12.09
C GLN A 82 -11.46 1.59 10.69
N ARG A 83 -12.11 2.75 10.67
CA ARG A 83 -12.25 3.65 9.52
C ARG A 83 -11.88 5.05 9.99
N THR A 84 -11.30 5.83 9.11
CA THR A 84 -11.08 7.27 9.32
C THR A 84 -11.67 8.07 8.17
N ASP A 85 -11.66 9.39 8.27
CA ASP A 85 -11.98 10.27 7.16
C ASP A 85 -11.01 11.46 7.11
N ILE A 86 -10.89 12.03 5.92
CA ILE A 86 -10.12 13.25 5.68
C ILE A 86 -11.01 14.28 4.99
N LYS A 87 -10.80 15.56 5.32
CA LYS A 87 -11.40 16.67 4.59
C LYS A 87 -10.51 17.03 3.42
N LEU A 88 -10.97 16.78 2.19
CA LEU A 88 -10.32 17.24 0.97
C LEU A 88 -11.17 18.35 0.37
N TYR A 89 -10.65 19.58 0.36
CA TYR A 89 -11.44 20.77 -0.03
C TYR A 89 -12.76 20.88 0.75
N ASN A 90 -13.90 20.83 0.06
CA ASN A 90 -15.23 20.88 0.65
C ASN A 90 -15.90 19.50 0.77
N ARG A 91 -15.16 18.42 0.53
CA ARG A 91 -15.65 17.04 0.61
C ARG A 91 -14.98 16.26 1.75
N ARG A 92 -15.73 15.32 2.32
CA ARG A 92 -15.24 14.34 3.29
C ARG A 92 -14.99 13.04 2.55
N VAL A 93 -13.79 12.49 2.67
CA VAL A 93 -13.39 11.23 2.06
C VAL A 93 -13.14 10.20 3.15
N TYR A 94 -13.89 9.11 3.11
CA TYR A 94 -13.74 7.97 4.00
C TYR A 94 -12.54 7.12 3.57
N VAL A 95 -11.82 6.60 4.55
CA VAL A 95 -10.63 5.77 4.34
C VAL A 95 -10.77 4.52 5.18
N ASP A 96 -10.90 3.37 4.51
CA ASP A 96 -10.79 2.07 5.14
C ASP A 96 -9.32 1.69 5.34
N ILE A 97 -9.07 0.89 6.37
CA ILE A 97 -7.72 0.46 6.72
C ILE A 97 -7.60 -1.04 6.52
N TRP A 98 -6.64 -1.43 5.71
CA TRP A 98 -6.19 -2.82 5.55
C TRP A 98 -4.85 -3.00 6.26
N THR A 99 -4.53 -4.23 6.65
CA THR A 99 -3.27 -4.53 7.31
C THR A 99 -2.67 -5.87 6.91
N ILE A 100 -1.35 -5.94 7.00
CA ILE A 100 -0.53 -7.15 6.88
C ILE A 100 0.71 -6.96 7.77
N GLU A 101 1.31 -8.07 8.20
CA GLU A 101 2.55 -8.05 8.96
C GLU A 101 3.76 -8.13 8.02
N ILE A 102 4.70 -7.21 8.15
CA ILE A 102 6.04 -7.38 7.59
C ILE A 102 6.83 -8.23 8.59
N VAL A 103 7.29 -9.39 8.13
CA VAL A 103 8.07 -10.34 8.94
C VAL A 103 9.55 -10.16 8.61
N GLY A 104 10.35 -9.82 9.61
CA GLY A 104 11.80 -9.80 9.52
C GLY A 104 12.38 -11.23 9.51
N PHE A 105 13.64 -11.37 9.14
CA PHE A 105 14.36 -12.65 9.18
C PHE A 105 14.35 -13.34 10.56
N THR A 106 14.37 -12.55 11.64
CA THR A 106 14.30 -13.04 13.03
C THR A 106 12.92 -13.54 13.45
N GLY A 107 11.91 -13.45 12.57
CA GLY A 107 10.51 -13.81 12.85
C GLY A 107 9.73 -12.74 13.62
N LYS A 108 10.38 -11.65 14.02
CA LYS A 108 9.70 -10.47 14.55
C LYS A 108 8.89 -9.79 13.47
N LYS A 109 7.85 -9.09 13.90
CA LYS A 109 6.83 -8.55 13.01
C LYS A 109 6.54 -7.11 13.34
N ILE A 110 6.27 -6.34 12.30
CA ILE A 110 5.71 -5.00 12.42
C ILE A 110 4.48 -4.89 11.53
N PRO A 111 3.44 -4.16 11.96
CA PRO A 111 2.26 -3.97 11.13
C PRO A 111 2.55 -2.97 10.02
N LEU A 112 2.01 -3.27 8.84
CA LEU A 112 1.84 -2.34 7.74
C LEU A 112 0.36 -2.04 7.60
N LEU A 113 0.01 -0.75 7.57
CA LEU A 113 -1.33 -0.25 7.28
C LEU A 113 -1.39 0.22 5.83
N LEU A 114 -2.43 -0.20 5.11
CA LEU A 114 -2.71 0.19 3.74
C LEU A 114 -4.05 0.92 3.71
N LEU A 115 -4.02 2.20 3.33
CA LEU A 115 -5.16 3.11 3.36
C LEU A 115 -5.92 3.06 2.03
N ASP A 116 -7.23 2.89 2.08
CA ASP A 116 -8.07 2.61 0.93
C ASP A 116 -9.25 3.57 0.84
N THR A 117 -9.33 4.29 -0.27
CA THR A 117 -10.45 5.20 -0.56
C THR A 117 -11.51 4.56 -1.45
N ASP A 118 -11.26 3.37 -2.01
CA ASP A 118 -12.22 2.65 -2.86
C ASP A 118 -13.29 1.97 -1.99
N VAL A 119 -14.14 2.82 -1.39
CA VAL A 119 -15.26 2.44 -0.53
C VAL A 119 -16.57 3.02 -1.08
N PRO A 120 -17.71 2.34 -0.92
CA PRO A 120 -18.99 2.79 -1.48
C PRO A 120 -19.49 4.14 -0.94
N ASP A 121 -19.04 4.55 0.25
CA ASP A 121 -19.40 5.81 0.90
C ASP A 121 -18.79 7.04 0.21
N ASN A 122 -17.77 6.85 -0.64
CA ASN A 122 -17.06 7.91 -1.35
C ASN A 122 -17.64 8.17 -2.74
N ALA A 123 -17.52 9.41 -3.20
CA ALA A 123 -17.82 9.75 -4.60
C ALA A 123 -16.89 8.99 -5.56
N PRO A 124 -17.30 8.73 -6.82
CA PRO A 124 -16.47 7.99 -7.78
C PRO A 124 -15.06 8.57 -7.97
N GLU A 125 -14.93 9.89 -8.01
CA GLU A 125 -13.65 10.60 -8.09
C GLU A 125 -12.77 10.38 -6.85
N ASP A 126 -13.38 10.24 -5.68
CA ASP A 126 -12.68 10.03 -4.41
C ASP A 126 -12.20 8.60 -4.26
N ARG A 127 -12.98 7.64 -4.75
CA ARG A 127 -12.57 6.23 -4.83
C ARG A 127 -11.33 6.05 -5.69
N SER A 128 -11.20 6.87 -6.74
CA SER A 128 -10.07 6.81 -7.67
C SER A 128 -8.73 7.26 -7.08
N ILE A 129 -8.72 7.92 -5.91
CA ILE A 129 -7.49 8.42 -5.25
C ILE A 129 -6.49 7.27 -5.00
N THR A 130 -6.99 6.08 -4.68
CA THR A 130 -6.15 4.89 -4.41
C THR A 130 -6.26 3.84 -5.52
N HIS A 131 -6.60 4.22 -6.75
CA HIS A 131 -6.60 3.25 -7.85
C HIS A 131 -5.17 2.93 -8.31
N ARG A 132 -4.46 3.92 -8.84
CA ARG A 132 -3.13 3.74 -9.44
C ARG A 132 -2.05 4.38 -8.60
N LEU A 133 -0.91 3.72 -8.55
CA LEU A 133 0.33 4.32 -8.12
C LEU A 133 0.86 5.15 -9.29
N TYR A 134 0.89 6.47 -9.14
CA TYR A 134 1.32 7.47 -10.14
C TYR A 134 0.52 7.50 -11.45
#